data_AF-E1SPJ3-F1
#
_entry.id   AF-E1SPJ3-F1
#
_cell.length_a   1.000
_cell.length_b   1.000
_cell.length_c   1.000
_cell.angle_alpha   90.00
_cell.angle_beta   90.00
_cell.angle_gamma   90.00
#
_symmetry.space_group_name_H-M   'P 1'
#
loop_
_entity.id
_entity.type
_entity.pdbx_description
1 polymer ?
#
loop_
_entity_poly.entity_id
_entity_poly.type
_entity_poly.pdbx_seq_one_letter_code
_entity_poly.pdbx_strand_id
1 'polypeptide(L)'
;MTLIRTLGTKWAVAELSESLSKELAKDMQIHRYFSGATTLDQVADKVITLTMAEAPELLKDGPVDQWTLLPVMSIAFQSMIVKSLQGDAMSQAEHLIIPVTRHIAQQPDSDDLPAPYRAMKSRILTLYQQWDAAKTEQRNASRNMMRHQ
;
A
#
# COMPACT_ATOMS: atom_id res chain seq x y z
N MET A 1 -1.33 25.44 -21.94
CA MET A 1 -0.50 24.22 -22.14
C MET A 1 -0.70 23.24 -20.98
N THR A 2 -1.92 22.75 -20.75
CA THR A 2 -2.25 21.96 -19.53
C THR A 2 -2.71 20.55 -19.87
N LEU A 3 -3.47 20.41 -20.96
CA LEU A 3 -4.02 19.12 -21.44
C LEU A 3 -2.93 18.09 -21.79
N ILE A 4 -1.93 18.46 -22.59
CA ILE A 4 -0.86 17.54 -23.02
C ILE A 4 -0.06 17.00 -21.82
N ARG A 5 0.21 17.85 -20.82
CA ARG A 5 0.91 17.45 -19.59
C ARG A 5 0.05 16.52 -18.74
N THR A 6 -1.26 16.81 -18.59
CA THR A 6 -2.19 15.94 -17.84
C THR A 6 -2.44 14.59 -18.51
N LEU A 7 -2.41 14.54 -19.84
CA LEU A 7 -2.50 13.29 -20.60
C LEU A 7 -1.24 12.45 -20.41
N GLY A 8 -0.05 13.05 -20.55
CA GLY A 8 1.21 12.35 -20.31
C GLY A 8 1.32 11.76 -18.89
N THR A 9 0.86 12.49 -17.87
CA THR A 9 0.83 11.97 -16.49
C THR A 9 -0.16 10.82 -16.30
N LYS A 10 -1.32 10.85 -16.96
CA LYS A 10 -2.31 9.76 -16.85
C LYS A 10 -1.83 8.48 -17.53
N TRP A 11 -1.13 8.62 -18.66
CA TRP A 11 -0.53 7.48 -19.36
C TRP A 11 0.58 6.85 -18.52
N ALA A 12 1.46 7.67 -17.92
CA ALA A 12 2.50 7.17 -17.02
C ALA A 12 1.92 6.44 -15.80
N VAL A 13 0.84 6.96 -15.19
CA VAL A 13 0.14 6.26 -14.10
C VAL A 13 -0.36 4.90 -14.58
N ALA A 14 -1.03 4.82 -15.73
CA ALA A 14 -1.59 3.56 -16.22
C ALA A 14 -0.52 2.49 -16.48
N GLU A 15 0.61 2.85 -17.11
CA GLU A 15 1.73 1.92 -17.37
C GLU A 15 2.36 1.42 -16.07
N LEU A 16 2.59 2.33 -15.12
CA LEU A 16 3.14 1.99 -13.82
C LEU A 16 2.17 1.12 -13.00
N SER A 17 0.88 1.43 -13.02
CA SER A 17 -0.17 0.65 -12.36
C SER A 17 -0.26 -0.76 -12.93
N GLU A 18 -0.18 -0.88 -14.27
CA GLU A 18 -0.17 -2.19 -14.93
C GLU A 18 1.05 -3.00 -14.50
N SER A 19 2.24 -2.37 -14.45
CA SER A 19 3.46 -3.04 -14.00
C SER A 19 3.39 -3.49 -12.53
N LEU A 20 2.86 -2.65 -11.64
CA LEU A 20 2.65 -2.98 -10.24
C LEU A 20 1.62 -4.10 -10.08
N SER A 21 0.51 -4.06 -10.82
CA SER A 21 -0.51 -5.11 -10.80
C SER A 21 0.08 -6.45 -11.24
N LYS A 22 0.86 -6.47 -12.33
CA LYS A 22 1.59 -7.66 -12.80
C LYS A 22 2.57 -8.19 -11.76
N GLU A 23 3.32 -7.32 -11.09
CA GLU A 23 4.29 -7.72 -10.07
C GLU A 23 3.58 -8.33 -8.85
N LEU A 24 2.50 -7.71 -8.37
CA LEU A 24 1.68 -8.22 -7.28
C LEU A 24 1.01 -9.56 -7.64
N ALA A 25 0.56 -9.72 -8.89
CA ALA A 25 -0.08 -10.95 -9.36
C ALA A 25 0.85 -12.17 -9.41
N LYS A 26 2.18 -11.98 -9.30
CA LYS A 26 3.13 -13.09 -9.18
C LYS A 26 2.92 -13.90 -7.89
N ASP A 27 2.41 -13.27 -6.83
CA ASP A 27 2.03 -13.96 -5.61
C ASP A 27 0.54 -14.33 -5.62
N MET A 28 0.25 -15.62 -5.85
CA MET A 28 -1.11 -16.14 -5.89
C MET A 28 -1.90 -15.89 -4.59
N GLN A 29 -1.24 -15.73 -3.44
CA GLN A 29 -1.92 -15.44 -2.18
C GLN A 29 -2.52 -14.04 -2.16
N ILE A 30 -1.95 -13.10 -2.92
CA ILE A 30 -2.46 -11.72 -2.98
C ILE A 30 -3.89 -11.68 -3.53
N HIS A 31 -4.23 -12.55 -4.48
CA HIS A 31 -5.60 -12.64 -5.01
C HIS A 31 -6.66 -12.95 -3.94
N ARG A 32 -6.29 -13.57 -2.82
CA ARG A 32 -7.23 -13.90 -1.73
C ARG A 32 -7.76 -12.67 -1.00
N TYR A 33 -7.07 -11.54 -1.09
CA TYR A 33 -7.54 -10.26 -0.54
C TYR A 33 -8.63 -9.61 -1.40
N PHE A 34 -8.83 -10.08 -2.64
CA PHE A 34 -9.75 -9.51 -3.61
C PHE A 34 -10.90 -10.48 -3.88
N SER A 35 -12.01 -10.31 -3.16
CA SER A 35 -13.20 -11.18 -3.26
C SER A 35 -14.50 -10.41 -3.50
N GLY A 36 -14.42 -9.18 -4.04
CA GLY A 36 -15.58 -8.32 -4.23
C GLY A 36 -15.41 -7.31 -5.37
N ALA A 37 -16.00 -6.12 -5.20
CA ALA A 37 -16.00 -5.08 -6.22
C ALA A 37 -14.63 -4.40 -6.43
N THR A 38 -13.71 -4.54 -5.47
CA THR A 38 -12.36 -3.97 -5.59
C THR A 38 -11.39 -4.94 -6.24
N THR A 39 -10.69 -4.48 -7.27
CA THR A 39 -9.71 -5.29 -8.03
C THR A 39 -8.27 -4.96 -7.64
N LEU A 40 -7.35 -5.85 -8.03
CA LEU A 40 -5.91 -5.62 -7.89
C LEU A 40 -5.48 -4.34 -8.62
N ASP A 41 -6.01 -4.11 -9.83
CA ASP A 41 -5.70 -2.93 -10.64
C ASP A 41 -6.10 -1.62 -9.93
N GLN A 42 -7.25 -1.60 -9.25
CA GLN A 42 -7.68 -0.42 -8.49
C GLN A 42 -6.77 -0.13 -7.29
N VAL A 43 -6.22 -1.17 -6.65
CA VAL A 43 -5.21 -1.02 -5.60
C VAL A 43 -3.90 -0.52 -6.21
N ALA A 44 -3.46 -1.10 -7.33
CA ALA A 44 -2.26 -0.66 -8.02
C ALA A 44 -2.34 0.82 -8.44
N ASP A 45 -3.45 1.23 -9.04
CA ASP A 45 -3.74 2.63 -9.38
C ASP A 45 -3.65 3.56 -8.19
N LYS A 46 -4.23 3.15 -7.05
CA LYS A 46 -4.19 3.95 -5.82
C LYS A 46 -2.76 4.08 -5.31
N VAL A 47 -2.01 2.98 -5.27
CA VAL A 47 -0.62 2.96 -4.82
C VAL A 47 0.25 3.86 -5.69
N ILE A 48 0.20 3.70 -7.02
CA ILE A 48 0.98 4.54 -7.94
C ILE A 48 0.61 6.02 -7.80
N THR A 49 -0.68 6.33 -7.70
CA THR A 49 -1.13 7.72 -7.51
C THR A 49 -0.55 8.33 -6.22
N LEU A 50 -0.56 7.59 -5.11
CA LEU A 50 0.01 8.03 -3.85
C LEU A 50 1.53 8.18 -3.93
N THR A 51 2.22 7.20 -4.49
CA THR A 51 3.68 7.25 -4.64
C THR A 51 4.12 8.36 -5.58
N MET A 52 3.40 8.64 -6.67
CA MET A 52 3.70 9.78 -7.54
C MET A 52 3.53 11.13 -6.82
N ALA A 53 2.63 11.22 -5.86
CA ALA A 53 2.41 12.44 -5.09
C ALA A 53 3.49 12.63 -4.00
N GLU A 54 3.93 11.55 -3.36
CA GLU A 54 4.83 11.62 -2.19
C GLU A 54 6.31 11.39 -2.51
N ALA A 55 6.62 10.47 -3.42
CA ALA A 55 7.97 10.00 -3.75
C ALA A 55 8.11 9.67 -5.25
N PRO A 56 7.92 10.64 -6.16
CA PRO A 56 7.92 10.39 -7.60
C PRO A 56 9.24 9.83 -8.14
N GLU A 57 10.36 10.06 -7.45
CA GLU A 57 11.68 9.50 -7.80
C GLU A 57 11.71 7.96 -7.80
N LEU A 58 10.87 7.28 -7.02
CA LEU A 58 10.79 5.82 -7.01
C LEU A 58 10.21 5.24 -8.32
N LEU A 59 9.61 6.09 -9.15
CA LEU A 59 8.88 5.70 -10.36
C LEU A 59 9.52 6.25 -11.65
N LYS A 60 10.67 6.93 -11.55
CA LYS A 60 11.34 7.55 -12.71
C LYS A 60 12.14 6.56 -13.54
N ASP A 61 12.63 5.49 -12.92
CA ASP A 61 13.63 4.61 -13.52
C ASP A 61 13.02 3.45 -14.33
N GLY A 62 11.69 3.39 -14.45
CA GLY A 62 11.00 2.43 -15.30
C GLY A 62 9.79 1.76 -14.61
N PRO A 63 9.35 0.60 -15.12
CA PRO A 63 8.22 -0.13 -14.56
C PRO A 63 8.51 -0.61 -13.14
N VAL A 64 7.44 -0.87 -12.38
CA VAL A 64 7.57 -1.52 -11.08
C VAL A 64 8.00 -2.97 -11.28
N ASP A 65 9.05 -3.33 -10.56
CA ASP A 65 9.70 -4.63 -10.55
C ASP A 65 9.88 -5.14 -9.10
N GLN A 66 10.55 -6.28 -8.93
CA GLN A 66 10.77 -6.89 -7.61
C GLN A 66 11.49 -5.96 -6.61
N TRP A 67 12.30 -5.02 -7.10
CA TRP A 67 13.07 -4.12 -6.26
C TRP A 67 12.27 -2.85 -5.93
N THR A 68 11.48 -2.35 -6.85
CA THR A 68 10.68 -1.14 -6.62
C THR A 68 9.34 -1.43 -5.95
N LEU A 69 8.85 -2.68 -6.00
CA LEU A 69 7.60 -3.12 -5.38
C LEU A 69 7.49 -2.71 -3.91
N LEU A 70 8.44 -3.15 -3.07
CA LEU A 70 8.36 -2.92 -1.63
C LEU A 70 8.46 -1.43 -1.27
N PRO A 71 9.40 -0.63 -1.82
CA PRO A 71 9.42 0.82 -1.64
C PRO A 71 8.10 1.51 -2.00
N VAL A 72 7.55 1.21 -3.19
CA VAL A 72 6.30 1.80 -3.69
C VAL A 72 5.13 1.47 -2.75
N MET A 73 4.98 0.20 -2.37
CA MET A 73 3.96 -0.25 -1.42
C MET A 73 4.16 0.37 -0.02
N SER A 74 5.40 0.54 0.43
CA SER A 74 5.73 1.12 1.74
C SER A 74 5.29 2.58 1.86
N ILE A 75 5.43 3.38 0.79
CA ILE A 75 4.92 4.76 0.75
C ILE A 75 3.41 4.77 0.94
N ALA A 76 2.68 4.07 0.06
CA ALA A 76 1.22 4.03 0.14
C ALA A 76 0.72 3.46 1.48
N PHE A 77 1.38 2.44 2.02
CA PHE A 77 1.09 1.88 3.33
C PHE A 77 1.20 2.93 4.44
N GLN A 78 2.29 3.71 4.48
CA GLN A 78 2.47 4.75 5.50
C GLN A 78 1.36 5.81 5.41
N SER A 79 1.00 6.26 4.20
CA SER A 79 -0.12 7.18 4.00
C SER A 79 -1.43 6.62 4.53
N MET A 80 -1.70 5.32 4.29
CA MET A 80 -2.92 4.66 4.77
C MET A 80 -2.95 4.49 6.29
N ILE A 81 -1.82 4.22 6.92
CA ILE A 81 -1.72 4.15 8.38
C ILE A 81 -2.03 5.52 9.00
N VAL A 82 -1.42 6.58 8.49
CA VAL A 82 -1.68 7.96 8.96
C VAL A 82 -3.15 8.33 8.78
N LYS A 83 -3.70 8.14 7.58
CA LYS A 83 -5.11 8.40 7.27
C LYS A 83 -6.06 7.64 8.20
N SER A 84 -5.77 6.36 8.44
CA SER A 84 -6.57 5.50 9.33
C SER A 84 -6.56 5.94 10.80
N LEU A 85 -5.43 6.47 11.28
CA LEU A 85 -5.28 6.97 12.65
C LEU A 85 -5.92 8.35 12.84
N GLN A 86 -5.95 9.17 11.80
CA GLN A 86 -6.65 10.46 11.79
C GLN A 86 -8.18 10.31 11.82
N GLY A 87 -8.69 9.10 11.54
CA GLY A 87 -10.13 8.83 11.49
C GLY A 87 -10.77 9.21 10.16
N ASP A 88 -9.97 9.50 9.14
CA ASP A 88 -10.45 9.82 7.81
C ASP A 88 -11.08 8.61 7.13
N ALA A 89 -12.09 8.88 6.30
CA ALA A 89 -12.74 7.84 5.51
C ALA A 89 -11.75 7.22 4.51
N MET A 90 -11.64 5.89 4.53
CA MET A 90 -10.85 5.13 3.59
C MET A 90 -11.76 4.37 2.63
N SER A 91 -11.42 4.39 1.34
CA SER A 91 -12.04 3.53 0.34
C SER A 91 -11.62 2.06 0.53
N GLN A 92 -12.34 1.13 -0.09
CA GLN A 92 -12.00 -0.29 -0.02
C GLN A 92 -10.60 -0.59 -0.57
N ALA A 93 -10.20 0.05 -1.68
CA ALA A 93 -8.85 -0.09 -2.23
C ALA A 93 -7.78 0.40 -1.24
N GLU A 94 -8.02 1.53 -0.59
CA GLU A 94 -7.13 2.08 0.45
C GLU A 94 -7.00 1.13 1.65
N HIS A 95 -8.11 0.51 2.07
CA HIS A 95 -8.08 -0.50 3.13
C HIS A 95 -7.27 -1.73 2.74
N LEU A 96 -7.29 -2.14 1.46
CA LEU A 96 -6.57 -3.33 0.97
C LEU A 96 -5.06 -3.11 0.86
N ILE A 97 -4.58 -1.86 0.72
CA ILE A 97 -3.14 -1.55 0.72
C ILE A 97 -2.46 -2.05 1.99
N ILE A 98 -3.11 -1.92 3.16
CA ILE A 98 -2.55 -2.31 4.46
C ILE A 98 -2.25 -3.82 4.53
N PRO A 99 -3.23 -4.74 4.39
CA PRO A 99 -2.99 -6.18 4.48
C PRO A 99 -2.12 -6.70 3.33
N VAL A 100 -2.23 -6.14 2.11
CA VAL A 100 -1.36 -6.54 0.99
C VAL A 100 0.10 -6.17 1.27
N THR A 101 0.37 -4.96 1.74
CA THR A 101 1.75 -4.55 2.05
C THR A 101 2.35 -5.36 3.19
N ARG A 102 1.54 -5.64 4.23
CA ARG A 102 1.95 -6.54 5.31
C ARG A 102 2.30 -7.92 4.77
N HIS A 103 1.46 -8.49 3.91
CA HIS A 103 1.69 -9.81 3.32
C HIS A 103 3.05 -9.89 2.60
N ILE A 104 3.35 -8.89 1.75
CA ILE A 104 4.66 -8.79 1.06
C ILE A 104 5.80 -8.71 2.07
N ALA A 105 5.66 -7.89 3.13
CA ALA A 105 6.68 -7.78 4.16
C ALA A 105 6.85 -9.05 5.02
N GLN A 106 5.86 -9.96 5.05
CA GLN A 106 5.92 -11.23 5.77
C GLN A 106 6.52 -12.37 4.96
N GLN A 107 6.67 -12.21 3.65
CA GLN A 107 7.33 -13.22 2.82
C GLN A 107 8.73 -13.52 3.37
N PRO A 108 9.24 -14.75 3.25
CA PRO A 108 10.61 -15.05 3.66
C PRO A 108 11.60 -14.17 2.89
N ASP A 109 12.70 -13.81 3.54
CA ASP A 109 13.80 -13.13 2.86
C ASP A 109 14.47 -14.11 1.90
N SER A 110 14.74 -13.68 0.66
CA SER A 110 15.67 -14.40 -0.20
C SER A 110 17.09 -14.20 0.32
N ASP A 111 17.98 -15.15 0.07
CA ASP A 111 19.38 -15.08 0.50
C ASP A 111 20.06 -13.79 0.00
N ASP A 112 19.71 -13.34 -1.20
CA ASP A 112 20.24 -12.14 -1.85
C ASP A 112 19.50 -10.83 -1.46
N LEU A 113 18.56 -10.85 -0.53
CA LEU A 113 17.78 -9.66 -0.20
C LEU A 113 18.68 -8.60 0.49
N PRO A 114 18.83 -7.38 -0.06
CA PRO A 114 19.70 -6.36 0.51
C PRO A 114 19.24 -5.89 1.90
N ALA A 115 20.19 -5.49 2.75
CA ALA A 115 19.90 -5.04 4.11
C ALA A 115 18.86 -3.90 4.20
N PRO A 116 18.85 -2.88 3.32
CA PRO A 116 17.81 -1.86 3.32
C PRO A 116 16.39 -2.41 3.14
N TYR A 117 16.22 -3.46 2.33
CA TYR A 117 14.92 -4.12 2.12
C TYR A 117 14.48 -4.88 3.36
N ARG A 118 15.40 -5.61 4.01
CA ARG A 118 15.10 -6.30 5.28
C ARG A 118 14.66 -5.31 6.36
N ALA A 119 15.37 -4.18 6.47
CA ALA A 119 14.99 -3.10 7.38
C ALA A 119 13.62 -2.52 7.04
N MET A 120 13.30 -2.34 5.76
CA MET A 120 11.99 -1.87 5.32
C MET A 120 10.87 -2.85 5.67
N LYS A 121 11.06 -4.16 5.43
CA LYS A 121 10.10 -5.20 5.83
C LYS A 121 9.86 -5.16 7.34
N SER A 122 10.93 -5.14 8.14
CA SER A 122 10.84 -5.04 9.60
C SER A 122 10.08 -3.79 10.07
N ARG A 123 10.33 -2.63 9.44
CA ARG A 123 9.62 -1.38 9.72
C ARG A 123 8.13 -1.49 9.40
N ILE A 124 7.76 -2.05 8.25
CA ILE A 124 6.36 -2.26 7.85
C ILE A 124 5.65 -3.13 8.89
N LEU A 125 6.26 -4.24 9.30
CA LEU A 125 5.66 -5.16 10.28
C LEU A 125 5.49 -4.50 11.64
N THR A 126 6.48 -3.72 12.08
CA THR A 126 6.43 -2.96 13.34
C THR A 126 5.31 -1.92 13.30
N LEU A 127 5.24 -1.12 12.23
CA LEU A 127 4.19 -0.10 12.06
C LEU A 127 2.79 -0.73 11.99
N TYR A 128 2.65 -1.87 11.31
CA TYR A 128 1.38 -2.59 11.27
C TYR A 128 0.94 -3.03 12.68
N GLN A 129 1.86 -3.59 13.48
CA GLN A 129 1.55 -4.00 14.85
C GLN A 129 1.12 -2.82 15.73
N GLN A 130 1.83 -1.69 15.63
CA GLN A 130 1.49 -0.47 16.37
C GLN A 130 0.12 0.08 15.97
N TRP A 131 -0.17 0.10 14.66
CA TRP A 131 -1.47 0.51 14.15
C TRP A 131 -2.60 -0.41 14.61
N ASP A 132 -2.43 -1.72 14.52
CA ASP A 132 -3.47 -2.68 14.93
C ASP A 132 -3.77 -2.60 16.43
N ALA A 133 -2.75 -2.40 17.26
CA ALA A 133 -2.89 -2.12 18.68
C ALA A 133 -3.72 -0.84 18.93
N ALA A 134 -3.36 0.26 18.26
CA ALA A 134 -4.08 1.54 18.38
C ALA A 134 -5.54 1.45 17.91
N LYS A 135 -5.82 0.76 16.81
CA LYS A 135 -7.20 0.54 16.33
C LYS A 135 -7.99 -0.35 17.28
N THR A 136 -7.35 -1.32 17.92
CA THR A 136 -7.99 -2.17 18.93
C THR A 136 -8.33 -1.39 20.19
N GLU A 137 -7.42 -0.55 20.67
CA GLU A 137 -7.68 0.37 21.79
C GLU A 137 -8.82 1.34 21.48
N GLN A 138 -8.82 1.97 20.30
CA GLN A 138 -9.90 2.87 19.85
C GLN A 138 -11.26 2.16 19.88
N ARG A 139 -11.35 0.94 19.33
CA ARG A 139 -12.59 0.15 19.34
C ARG A 139 -13.05 -0.18 20.77
N ASN A 140 -12.12 -0.52 21.66
CA ASN A 140 -12.44 -0.85 23.05
C ASN A 140 -12.93 0.38 23.83
N ALA A 141 -12.31 1.54 23.63
CA ALA A 141 -12.74 2.80 24.23
C ALA A 141 -14.16 3.17 23.79
N SER A 142 -14.49 3.03 22.50
CA SER A 142 -15.85 3.28 21.99
C SER A 142 -16.90 2.33 22.58
N ARG A 143 -16.55 1.05 22.80
CA ARG A 143 -17.47 0.05 23.38
C ARG A 143 -17.75 0.29 24.86
N ASN A 144 -16.75 0.75 25.62
CA ASN A 144 -16.93 1.06 27.03
C ASN A 144 -17.83 2.28 27.24
N MET A 145 -17.76 3.29 26.36
CA MET A 145 -18.64 4.46 26.43
C MET A 145 -20.11 4.14 26.14
N MET A 146 -20.40 3.20 25.23
CA MET A 146 -21.78 2.77 24.94
C MET A 146 -22.43 1.93 26.06
N ARG A 147 -21.64 1.43 27.03
CA ARG A 147 -22.15 0.66 28.19
C ARG A 147 -22.53 1.53 29.39
N HIS A 148 -22.20 2.82 29.38
CA HIS A 148 -22.46 3.78 30.47
C HIS A 148 -23.52 4.84 30.12
N GLN A 149 -24.26 4.65 29.02
CA GLN A 149 -25.44 5.43 28.65
C GLN A 149 -26.68 4.55 28.75
#